data_AF-A0A7M5X9N8-F1
#
_entry.id   AF-A0A7M5X9N8-F1
#
_cell.length_a   1.000
_cell.length_b   1.000
_cell.length_c   1.000
_cell.angle_alpha   90.00
_cell.angle_beta   90.00
_cell.angle_gamma   90.00
#
_symmetry.space_group_name_H-M   'P 1'
#
loop_
_entity.id
_entity.type
_entity.pdbx_description
1 polymer ?
#
loop_
_entity_poly.entity_id
_entity_poly.type
_entity_poly.pdbx_seq_one_letter_code
_entity_poly.pdbx_strand_id
1 'polypeptide(L)'
;MKDRAAAAFIFVFFMVNIALVDAADETEKNETKSDGLPIVCPQCDPNWTPFPNMVSGLVGYNIVSGDPLQTAADPGMGNQIFAPTKYIDGTVYLDDSITAFELSNCQRSMSIQSWTNVNQMSSSLEETSTSGYNLQLGYDSKVTAGVEGLDLSSDIPAPFTMGWSNSKTMKNAASSFSEEQGMVAFTHGMCIQYEMKLSAYYLPEFMPPFVMAIGELHDASSQSTNEQENAFKKFVNEFGTHYMIHSELGALFAQQTTYSGTVRQNMDHEALQQCNSKQAVKIFGIQTAPDTSKCTDTAEETLNSYSQTDVKQVTLSRITKILAIPLVERHHVEVGYKPYLSSSHSIEKKRRHCILKNALSNVLVKTRMFCFEKTERIKEGEIND
;
A
#
# COMPACT_ATOMS: atom_id res chain seq x y z
N MET A 1 39.22 -25.03 -13.80
CA MET A 1 38.44 -26.08 -13.08
C MET A 1 37.54 -25.50 -11.97
N LYS A 2 37.93 -24.42 -11.27
CA LYS A 2 37.06 -23.75 -10.29
C LYS A 2 35.80 -23.11 -10.92
N ASP A 3 35.87 -22.60 -12.15
CA ASP A 3 34.72 -21.93 -12.79
C ASP A 3 33.63 -22.89 -13.29
N ARG A 4 33.98 -24.17 -13.51
CA ARG A 4 33.00 -25.20 -13.88
C ARG A 4 32.16 -25.69 -12.69
N ALA A 5 32.70 -25.56 -11.46
CA ALA A 5 31.97 -25.92 -10.25
C ALA A 5 30.92 -24.86 -9.86
N ALA A 6 31.22 -23.57 -10.08
CA ALA A 6 30.27 -22.48 -9.84
C ALA A 6 29.08 -22.52 -10.82
N ALA A 7 29.34 -22.78 -12.11
CA ALA A 7 28.29 -22.93 -13.11
C ALA A 7 27.36 -24.13 -12.83
N ALA A 8 27.91 -25.26 -12.34
CA ALA A 8 27.10 -26.41 -11.96
C ALA A 8 26.22 -26.15 -10.72
N PHE A 9 26.70 -25.38 -9.75
CA PHE A 9 25.93 -25.04 -8.54
C PHE A 9 24.75 -24.11 -8.83
N ILE A 10 24.94 -23.14 -9.73
CA ILE A 10 23.88 -22.22 -10.18
C ILE A 10 22.81 -22.98 -10.98
N PHE A 11 23.22 -23.94 -11.82
CA PHE A 11 22.29 -24.76 -12.61
C PHE A 11 21.41 -25.67 -11.74
N VAL A 12 21.97 -26.25 -10.66
CA VAL A 12 21.20 -27.07 -9.70
C VAL A 12 20.22 -26.20 -8.92
N PHE A 13 20.61 -24.99 -8.51
CA PHE A 13 19.70 -24.07 -7.82
C PHE A 13 18.53 -23.62 -8.71
N PHE A 14 18.76 -23.38 -10.01
CA PHE A 14 17.71 -23.04 -10.97
C PHE A 14 16.74 -24.20 -11.21
N MET A 15 17.24 -25.43 -11.35
CA MET A 15 16.39 -26.62 -11.54
C MET A 15 15.51 -26.92 -10.32
N VAL A 16 16.01 -26.70 -9.10
CA VAL A 16 15.22 -26.90 -7.87
C VAL A 16 14.10 -25.86 -7.71
N ASN A 17 14.32 -24.61 -8.13
CA ASN A 17 13.28 -23.58 -8.05
C ASN A 17 12.20 -23.73 -9.13
N ILE A 18 12.57 -24.18 -10.34
CA ILE A 18 11.57 -24.49 -11.40
C ILE A 18 10.73 -25.71 -11.00
N ALA A 19 11.34 -26.75 -10.44
CA ALA A 19 10.60 -27.92 -9.96
C ALA A 19 9.64 -27.61 -8.79
N LEU A 20 9.93 -26.60 -7.96
CA LEU A 20 9.01 -26.15 -6.89
C LEU A 20 7.82 -25.34 -7.41
N VAL A 21 7.96 -24.67 -8.55
CA VAL A 21 6.86 -23.95 -9.21
C VAL A 21 5.96 -24.92 -9.99
N ASP A 22 6.53 -25.93 -10.64
CA ASP A 22 5.74 -26.96 -11.35
C ASP A 22 5.11 -28.00 -10.41
N ALA A 23 5.70 -28.27 -9.23
CA ALA A 23 5.12 -29.19 -8.25
C ALA A 23 3.86 -28.64 -7.53
N ALA A 24 3.50 -27.37 -7.76
CA ALA A 24 2.28 -26.78 -7.22
C ALA A 24 1.03 -27.05 -8.07
N ASP A 25 1.17 -27.65 -9.26
CA ASP A 25 0.06 -27.79 -10.24
C ASP A 25 -0.36 -29.26 -10.53
N GLU A 26 0.24 -30.26 -9.89
CA GLU A 26 -0.08 -31.69 -10.14
C GLU A 26 -0.67 -32.49 -8.95
N THR A 27 -1.25 -31.84 -7.94
CA THR A 27 -2.03 -32.56 -6.92
C THR A 27 -3.50 -32.73 -7.32
N GLU A 28 -3.74 -33.39 -8.45
CA GLU A 28 -5.05 -34.00 -8.75
C GLU A 28 -5.00 -35.53 -8.58
N LYS A 29 -5.91 -36.01 -7.70
CA LYS A 29 -6.50 -37.37 -7.67
C LYS A 29 -5.65 -38.51 -7.09
N ASN A 30 -5.50 -38.51 -5.78
CA ASN A 30 -5.55 -39.76 -5.00
C ASN A 30 -6.72 -39.67 -4.00
N GLU A 31 -7.85 -40.28 -4.36
CA GLU A 31 -8.99 -40.50 -3.46
C GLU A 31 -8.60 -41.57 -2.42
N THR A 32 -7.88 -41.18 -1.39
CA THR A 32 -7.80 -41.96 -0.15
C THR A 32 -9.11 -41.81 0.60
N LYS A 33 -9.81 -42.92 0.77
CA LYS A 33 -11.01 -43.10 1.59
C LYS A 33 -10.71 -42.61 3.02
N SER A 34 -11.13 -41.38 3.32
CA SER A 34 -10.93 -40.73 4.62
C SER A 34 -11.94 -41.25 5.62
N ASP A 35 -11.45 -41.91 6.67
CA ASP A 35 -12.22 -42.28 7.84
C ASP A 35 -12.65 -41.02 8.60
N GLY A 36 -13.90 -40.60 8.43
CA GLY A 36 -14.70 -39.88 9.44
C GLY A 36 -14.12 -38.62 10.10
N LEU A 37 -13.26 -37.85 9.43
CA LEU A 37 -12.95 -36.48 9.88
C LEU A 37 -14.20 -35.61 9.72
N PRO A 38 -14.54 -34.74 10.69
CA PRO A 38 -15.65 -33.80 10.53
C PRO A 38 -15.44 -33.04 9.23
N ILE A 39 -16.49 -32.99 8.40
CA ILE A 39 -16.51 -32.18 7.19
C ILE A 39 -16.34 -30.73 7.65
N VAL A 40 -15.09 -30.28 7.72
CA VAL A 40 -14.75 -28.87 7.87
C VAL A 40 -15.09 -28.26 6.53
N CYS A 41 -16.32 -27.79 6.37
CA CYS A 41 -16.71 -27.02 5.20
C CYS A 41 -15.74 -25.84 5.10
N PRO A 42 -14.88 -25.77 4.06
CA PRO A 42 -13.96 -24.63 3.90
C PRO A 42 -14.72 -23.31 3.76
N GLN A 43 -15.97 -23.39 3.30
CA GLN A 43 -16.94 -22.31 3.19
C GLN A 43 -17.57 -21.88 4.52
N CYS A 44 -17.23 -22.51 5.65
CA CYS A 44 -17.71 -22.10 6.97
C CYS A 44 -16.71 -21.21 7.73
N ASP A 45 -15.53 -20.96 7.17
CA ASP A 45 -14.63 -19.92 7.69
C ASP A 45 -15.19 -18.55 7.27
N PRO A 46 -15.53 -17.64 8.21
CA PRO A 46 -15.94 -16.27 7.88
C PRO A 46 -14.85 -15.47 7.15
N ASN A 47 -13.60 -15.94 7.15
CA ASN A 47 -12.49 -15.38 6.40
C ASN A 47 -12.24 -16.10 5.07
N TRP A 48 -13.10 -17.03 4.67
CA TRP A 48 -13.01 -17.66 3.36
C TRP A 48 -13.12 -16.60 2.27
N THR A 49 -12.25 -16.68 1.28
CA THR A 49 -12.24 -15.78 0.13
C THR A 49 -12.21 -16.61 -1.15
N PRO A 50 -12.99 -16.22 -2.19
CA PRO A 50 -12.97 -16.93 -3.46
C PRO A 50 -11.68 -16.73 -4.25
N PHE A 51 -10.91 -15.67 -3.92
CA PHE A 51 -9.64 -15.36 -4.56
C PHE A 51 -8.50 -15.42 -3.53
N PRO A 52 -7.36 -16.05 -3.85
CA PRO A 52 -6.20 -16.07 -2.96
C PRO A 52 -5.77 -14.67 -2.55
N ASN A 53 -5.47 -14.49 -1.26
CA ASN A 53 -5.00 -13.23 -0.67
C ASN A 53 -5.94 -12.02 -0.83
N MET A 54 -7.21 -12.22 -1.17
CA MET A 54 -8.18 -11.12 -1.28
C MET A 54 -8.30 -10.30 0.01
N VAL A 55 -8.14 -10.95 1.17
CA VAL A 55 -8.14 -10.30 2.49
C VAL A 55 -7.12 -9.16 2.57
N SER A 56 -5.97 -9.28 1.88
CA SER A 56 -4.95 -8.22 1.86
C SER A 56 -5.43 -6.91 1.24
N GLY A 57 -6.48 -6.94 0.42
CA GLY A 57 -7.13 -5.74 -0.10
C GLY A 57 -8.24 -5.17 0.81
N LEU A 58 -8.59 -5.87 1.89
CA LEU A 58 -9.70 -5.53 2.79
C LEU A 58 -9.24 -5.07 4.17
N VAL A 59 -7.92 -5.00 4.38
CA VAL A 59 -7.30 -4.44 5.58
C VAL A 59 -7.11 -2.93 5.46
N GLY A 60 -6.84 -2.30 6.59
CA GLY A 60 -6.39 -0.93 6.60
C GLY A 60 -4.89 -0.80 6.34
N TYR A 61 -4.48 0.39 5.91
CA TYR A 61 -3.08 0.72 5.65
C TYR A 61 -2.70 2.04 6.32
N ASN A 62 -1.62 2.02 7.11
CA ASN A 62 -1.02 3.20 7.69
C ASN A 62 0.11 3.69 6.79
N ILE A 63 -0.17 4.74 6.01
CA ILE A 63 0.84 5.31 5.11
C ILE A 63 2.07 5.81 5.88
N VAL A 64 1.93 6.23 7.14
CA VAL A 64 3.02 6.80 7.95
C VAL A 64 4.00 5.77 8.48
N SER A 65 3.51 4.58 8.82
CA SER A 65 4.38 3.48 9.24
C SER A 65 4.82 2.62 8.08
N GLY A 66 4.11 2.66 6.94
CA GLY A 66 4.33 1.82 5.77
C GLY A 66 5.77 1.80 5.25
N ASP A 67 6.24 0.60 4.96
CA ASP A 67 7.49 0.34 4.24
C ASP A 67 7.26 -0.87 3.30
N PRO A 68 6.74 -0.64 2.08
CA PRO A 68 6.48 -1.73 1.16
C PRO A 68 7.76 -2.35 0.60
N LEU A 69 8.92 -1.70 0.82
CA LEU A 69 10.22 -2.11 0.29
C LEU A 69 11.06 -2.91 1.27
N GLN A 70 10.69 -2.97 2.55
CA GLN A 70 11.42 -3.81 3.50
C GLN A 70 11.26 -5.31 3.17
N THR A 71 12.09 -6.18 3.76
CA THR A 71 12.00 -7.64 3.51
C THR A 71 10.96 -8.36 4.38
N ALA A 72 10.59 -7.77 5.52
CA ALA A 72 9.57 -8.31 6.44
C ALA A 72 8.16 -7.82 6.09
N ALA A 73 7.13 -8.34 6.76
CA ALA A 73 5.73 -7.88 6.60
C ALA A 73 5.62 -6.35 6.77
N ASP A 74 5.00 -5.66 5.82
CA ASP A 74 4.92 -4.20 5.82
C ASP A 74 4.24 -3.66 7.11
N PRO A 75 4.92 -2.83 7.92
CA PRO A 75 4.39 -2.25 9.16
C PRO A 75 3.20 -1.31 8.94
N GLY A 76 2.91 -0.93 7.68
CA GLY A 76 1.72 -0.19 7.33
C GLY A 76 0.45 -1.05 7.35
N MET A 77 0.56 -2.37 7.22
CA MET A 77 -0.60 -3.26 7.14
C MET A 77 -1.28 -3.37 8.51
N GLY A 78 -2.55 -2.96 8.58
CA GLY A 78 -3.38 -3.08 9.75
C GLY A 78 -4.30 -4.31 9.72
N ASN A 79 -5.27 -4.30 10.61
CA ASN A 79 -6.32 -5.31 10.69
C ASN A 79 -7.36 -5.16 9.57
N GLN A 80 -8.11 -6.24 9.36
CA GLN A 80 -9.21 -6.29 8.40
C GLN A 80 -10.34 -5.32 8.76
N ILE A 81 -10.74 -4.49 7.80
CA ILE A 81 -11.81 -3.50 7.93
C ILE A 81 -13.12 -4.07 7.38
N PHE A 82 -13.05 -4.73 6.22
CA PHE A 82 -14.24 -5.15 5.47
C PHE A 82 -14.41 -6.67 5.45
N ALA A 83 -15.64 -7.13 5.61
CA ALA A 83 -16.01 -8.52 5.41
C ALA A 83 -15.89 -8.88 3.92
N PRO A 84 -15.24 -9.99 3.57
CA PRO A 84 -15.05 -10.38 2.18
C PRO A 84 -16.33 -10.97 1.57
N THR A 85 -17.17 -11.56 2.40
CA THR A 85 -18.27 -12.40 1.99
C THR A 85 -19.51 -12.17 2.84
N LYS A 86 -20.67 -12.49 2.27
CA LYS A 86 -21.98 -12.50 2.93
C LYS A 86 -22.56 -13.91 2.94
N TYR A 87 -23.33 -14.21 3.97
CA TYR A 87 -24.03 -15.49 4.12
C TYR A 87 -25.51 -15.33 3.75
N ILE A 88 -25.97 -16.08 2.76
CA ILE A 88 -27.37 -16.09 2.31
C ILE A 88 -27.82 -17.56 2.20
N ASP A 89 -28.85 -17.91 2.97
CA ASP A 89 -29.51 -19.22 2.90
C ASP A 89 -28.57 -20.44 2.97
N GLY A 90 -27.57 -20.41 3.85
CA GLY A 90 -26.64 -21.53 3.97
C GLY A 90 -25.37 -21.41 3.13
N THR A 91 -25.32 -20.44 2.21
CA THR A 91 -24.27 -20.33 1.20
C THR A 91 -23.49 -19.03 1.37
N VAL A 92 -22.16 -19.12 1.23
CA VAL A 92 -21.26 -17.96 1.27
C VAL A 92 -21.08 -17.41 -0.14
N TYR A 93 -21.29 -16.11 -0.28
CA TYR A 93 -21.11 -15.36 -1.52
C TYR A 93 -20.08 -14.25 -1.31
N LEU A 94 -19.35 -13.88 -2.36
CA LEU A 94 -18.63 -12.61 -2.38
C LEU A 94 -19.62 -11.46 -2.11
N ASP A 95 -19.21 -10.47 -1.32
CA ASP A 95 -20.05 -9.30 -1.10
C ASP A 95 -20.27 -8.54 -2.42
N ASP A 96 -21.50 -8.06 -2.68
CA ASP A 96 -21.85 -7.40 -3.95
C ASP A 96 -21.11 -6.07 -4.15
N SER A 97 -20.56 -5.50 -3.07
CA SER A 97 -19.70 -4.32 -3.12
C SER A 97 -18.29 -4.59 -3.64
N ILE A 98 -17.89 -5.87 -3.72
CA ILE A 98 -16.55 -6.29 -4.13
C ILE A 98 -16.64 -6.86 -5.54
N THR A 99 -15.96 -6.22 -6.48
CA THR A 99 -15.71 -6.80 -7.80
C THR A 99 -14.31 -7.38 -7.79
N ALA A 100 -14.18 -8.68 -8.02
CA ALA A 100 -12.89 -9.33 -8.16
C ALA A 100 -12.89 -10.24 -9.39
N PHE A 101 -11.81 -10.20 -10.16
CA PHE A 101 -11.64 -11.05 -11.33
C PHE A 101 -10.20 -11.48 -11.50
N GLU A 102 -10.05 -12.66 -12.08
CA GLU A 102 -8.76 -13.23 -12.44
C GLU A 102 -8.29 -12.67 -13.79
N LEU A 103 -7.02 -12.32 -13.84
CA LEU A 103 -6.34 -11.92 -15.06
C LEU A 103 -5.74 -13.18 -15.70
N SER A 104 -6.29 -13.58 -16.85
CA SER A 104 -5.87 -14.79 -17.59
C SER A 104 -4.38 -14.84 -17.98
N ASN A 105 -3.68 -13.71 -17.91
CA ASN A 105 -2.25 -13.65 -18.13
C ASN A 105 -1.60 -12.81 -17.04
N CYS A 106 -0.48 -13.32 -16.52
CA CYS A 106 0.45 -12.55 -15.72
C CYS A 106 0.88 -11.32 -16.54
N GLN A 107 0.34 -10.14 -16.22
CA GLN A 107 0.77 -8.90 -16.85
C GLN A 107 2.16 -8.57 -16.34
N ARG A 108 3.17 -9.00 -17.12
CA ARG A 108 4.59 -8.76 -16.81
C ARG A 108 4.92 -7.32 -17.17
N SER A 109 5.05 -6.48 -16.16
CA SER A 109 5.67 -5.16 -16.30
C SER A 109 6.98 -5.15 -15.55
N MET A 110 8.03 -4.65 -16.21
CA MET A 110 9.30 -4.34 -15.56
C MET A 110 9.50 -2.83 -15.63
N SER A 111 9.76 -2.22 -14.49
CA SER A 111 10.02 -0.79 -14.37
C SER A 111 11.35 -0.60 -13.65
N ILE A 112 12.12 0.37 -14.15
CA ILE A 112 13.44 0.70 -13.62
C ILE A 112 13.44 2.19 -13.36
N GLN A 113 13.56 2.54 -12.09
CA GLN A 113 13.66 3.91 -11.62
C GLN A 113 15.00 4.09 -10.93
N SER A 114 15.50 5.31 -10.92
CA SER A 114 16.69 5.63 -10.16
C SER A 114 16.74 7.08 -9.80
N TRP A 115 17.32 7.35 -8.64
CA TRP A 115 17.27 8.63 -7.98
C TRP A 115 18.63 8.98 -7.40
N THR A 116 18.93 10.27 -7.38
CA THR A 116 20.18 10.80 -6.79
C THR A 116 19.89 11.71 -5.59
N ASN A 117 18.63 11.91 -5.26
CA ASN A 117 18.20 12.65 -4.09
C ASN A 117 16.84 12.16 -3.59
N VAL A 118 16.53 12.51 -2.34
CA VAL A 118 15.29 12.11 -1.66
C VAL A 118 14.07 12.63 -2.42
N ASN A 119 14.06 13.89 -2.88
CA ASN A 119 12.89 14.48 -3.51
C ASN A 119 12.47 13.73 -4.79
N GLN A 120 13.42 13.35 -5.64
CA GLN A 120 13.15 12.55 -6.84
C GLN A 120 12.60 11.16 -6.49
N MET A 121 13.21 10.50 -5.51
CA MET A 121 12.74 9.19 -5.04
C MET A 121 11.33 9.27 -4.48
N SER A 122 11.11 10.26 -3.63
CA SER A 122 9.82 10.65 -3.10
C SER A 122 8.77 10.77 -4.19
N SER A 123 8.93 11.74 -5.10
CA SER A 123 7.92 12.05 -6.13
C SER A 123 7.63 10.84 -7.02
N SER A 124 8.66 10.06 -7.35
CA SER A 124 8.50 8.83 -8.13
C SER A 124 7.72 7.74 -7.38
N LEU A 125 7.91 7.62 -6.07
CA LEU A 125 7.15 6.69 -5.23
C LEU A 125 5.71 7.16 -5.02
N GLU A 126 5.46 8.46 -4.93
CA GLU A 126 4.10 9.03 -4.96
C GLU A 126 3.38 8.74 -6.27
N GLU A 127 4.03 8.95 -7.42
CA GLU A 127 3.41 8.68 -8.73
C GLU A 127 3.13 7.18 -8.95
N THR A 128 3.98 6.31 -8.41
CA THR A 128 3.83 4.85 -8.55
C THR A 128 2.94 4.21 -7.50
N SER A 129 2.84 4.82 -6.31
CA SER A 129 1.80 4.48 -5.35
C SER A 129 0.50 5.11 -5.83
N THR A 130 -0.33 4.32 -6.51
CA THR A 130 -1.65 4.73 -7.03
C THR A 130 -2.68 5.03 -5.91
N SER A 131 -2.23 5.36 -4.70
CA SER A 131 -2.95 6.25 -3.80
C SER A 131 -3.18 7.56 -4.53
N GLY A 132 -4.30 7.62 -5.26
CA GLY A 132 -4.54 8.63 -6.28
C GLY A 132 -4.29 10.06 -5.84
N TYR A 133 -4.06 10.91 -6.84
CA TYR A 133 -4.36 12.34 -6.83
C TYR A 133 -5.34 12.67 -5.69
N ASN A 134 -4.88 13.44 -4.69
CA ASN A 134 -5.60 13.91 -3.48
C ASN A 134 -5.16 13.34 -2.11
N LEU A 135 -3.93 12.85 -1.96
CA LEU A 135 -3.23 12.86 -0.66
C LEU A 135 -2.85 14.30 -0.21
N GLN A 136 -3.69 15.30 -0.49
CA GLN A 136 -3.72 16.53 0.28
C GLN A 136 -4.38 16.22 1.63
N LEU A 137 -3.63 15.61 2.54
CA LEU A 137 -3.85 15.86 3.95
C LEU A 137 -3.81 17.38 4.09
N GLY A 138 -4.94 18.01 4.41
CA GLY A 138 -5.18 19.47 4.40
C GLY A 138 -4.30 20.24 5.38
N TYR A 139 -3.00 20.15 5.18
CA TYR A 139 -1.94 20.89 5.84
C TYR A 139 -1.53 22.02 4.89
N ASP A 140 -2.47 22.92 4.63
CA ASP A 140 -2.15 24.31 4.26
C ASP A 140 -1.53 25.01 5.49
N SER A 141 -0.45 24.47 6.05
CA SER A 141 0.36 25.23 6.98
C SER A 141 1.17 26.22 6.15
N LYS A 142 0.58 27.39 5.96
CA LYS A 142 1.29 28.63 5.61
C LYS A 142 2.43 28.80 6.61
N VAL A 143 3.64 28.33 6.26
CA VAL A 143 4.86 28.79 6.92
C VAL A 143 5.13 30.19 6.37
N THR A 144 4.47 31.17 6.98
CA THR A 144 4.83 32.58 6.83
C THR A 144 5.20 33.08 8.22
N ALA A 145 6.36 32.64 8.69
CA ALA A 145 7.05 33.28 9.80
C ALA A 145 8.51 33.46 9.39
N GLY A 146 8.72 34.37 8.43
CA GLY A 146 10.03 34.95 8.21
C GLY A 146 10.39 35.75 9.46
N VAL A 147 11.26 35.17 10.29
CA VAL A 147 12.02 35.95 11.26
C VAL A 147 13.15 36.56 10.45
N GLU A 148 13.14 37.88 10.28
CA GLU A 148 14.24 38.61 9.64
C GLU A 148 15.57 38.23 10.31
N GLY A 149 16.46 37.58 9.56
CA GLY A 149 17.85 37.35 9.98
C GLY A 149 18.30 35.91 10.17
N LEU A 150 17.44 34.90 9.99
CA LEU A 150 17.88 33.49 9.93
C LEU A 150 17.44 32.85 8.62
N ASP A 151 18.33 32.89 7.63
CA ASP A 151 18.18 32.21 6.34
C ASP A 151 18.47 30.71 6.55
N LEU A 152 17.56 30.00 7.22
CA LEU A 152 17.54 28.54 7.22
C LEU A 152 16.71 28.13 6.00
N SER A 153 17.39 27.89 4.88
CA SER A 153 16.81 27.20 3.73
C SER A 153 16.48 25.75 4.13
N SER A 154 15.31 25.54 4.70
CA SER A 154 14.74 24.19 4.86
C SER A 154 13.40 24.12 4.13
N ASP A 155 13.45 24.38 2.83
CA ASP A 155 12.40 24.03 1.87
C ASP A 155 12.43 22.52 1.62
N ILE A 156 11.85 21.75 2.55
CA ILE A 156 11.34 20.42 2.25
C ILE A 156 9.82 20.51 2.45
N PRO A 157 9.00 20.48 1.37
CA PRO A 157 7.56 20.58 1.51
C PRO A 157 6.99 19.41 2.32
N ALA A 158 5.94 19.72 3.09
CA ALA A 158 5.37 18.90 4.16
C ALA A 158 4.63 17.57 3.79
N PRO A 159 4.23 17.23 2.56
CA PRO A 159 3.51 15.95 2.36
C PRO A 159 4.43 14.73 2.55
N PHE A 160 5.75 14.88 2.38
CA PHE A 160 6.71 13.77 2.48
C PHE A 160 7.28 13.48 3.86
N THR A 161 7.12 14.36 4.84
CA THR A 161 7.49 14.02 6.22
C THR A 161 6.59 12.96 6.82
N MET A 162 5.42 12.67 6.23
CA MET A 162 4.43 11.86 6.90
C MET A 162 4.40 10.40 6.43
N GLY A 163 4.50 10.07 5.15
CA GLY A 163 4.32 8.68 4.71
C GLY A 163 5.50 7.76 5.00
N TRP A 164 6.55 7.80 4.19
CA TRP A 164 7.62 6.78 4.27
C TRP A 164 8.94 7.33 4.82
N SER A 165 8.97 8.60 5.24
CA SER A 165 10.16 9.30 5.77
C SER A 165 10.81 8.57 6.94
N ASN A 166 10.00 7.89 7.76
CA ASN A 166 10.46 7.19 8.94
C ASN A 166 10.88 5.74 8.67
N SER A 167 10.59 5.22 7.48
CA SER A 167 10.96 3.86 7.09
C SER A 167 12.48 3.69 7.09
N LYS A 168 12.93 2.47 7.41
CA LYS A 168 14.37 2.15 7.40
C LYS A 168 14.92 2.28 5.99
N THR A 169 14.14 1.87 4.99
CA THR A 169 14.50 1.96 3.58
C THR A 169 14.76 3.40 3.15
N MET A 170 13.86 4.33 3.48
CA MET A 170 14.02 5.76 3.13
C MET A 170 15.18 6.41 3.88
N LYS A 171 15.38 6.10 5.17
CA LYS A 171 16.53 6.62 5.94
C LYS A 171 17.86 6.18 5.34
N ASN A 172 17.95 4.92 4.92
CA ASN A 172 19.14 4.41 4.25
C ASN A 172 19.37 5.10 2.90
N ALA A 173 18.32 5.27 2.09
CA ALA A 173 18.41 6.00 0.82
C ALA A 173 18.85 7.45 1.04
N ALA A 174 18.25 8.14 2.01
CA ALA A 174 18.60 9.52 2.37
C ALA A 174 20.08 9.64 2.77
N SER A 175 20.57 8.78 3.66
CA SER A 175 21.99 8.73 4.03
C SER A 175 22.89 8.50 2.81
N SER A 176 22.53 7.55 1.93
CA SER A 176 23.28 7.35 0.69
C SER A 176 23.31 8.59 -0.22
N PHE A 177 22.24 9.36 -0.30
CA PHE A 177 22.23 10.60 -1.08
C PHE A 177 23.05 11.72 -0.42
N SER A 178 22.86 11.97 0.88
CA SER A 178 23.45 13.13 1.55
C SER A 178 24.89 12.92 2.00
N GLU A 179 25.24 11.71 2.44
CA GLU A 179 26.53 11.39 3.04
C GLU A 179 27.49 10.77 2.00
N GLU A 180 26.99 9.86 1.16
CA GLU A 180 27.82 9.14 0.19
C GLU A 180 27.79 9.79 -1.21
N GLN A 181 26.94 10.81 -1.44
CA GLN A 181 26.64 11.36 -2.78
C GLN A 181 26.29 10.25 -3.80
N GLY A 182 25.62 9.22 -3.30
CA GLY A 182 25.31 8.00 -4.03
C GLY A 182 24.07 8.11 -4.90
N MET A 183 23.62 6.96 -5.37
CA MET A 183 22.44 6.78 -6.21
C MET A 183 21.70 5.53 -5.75
N VAL A 184 20.37 5.56 -5.80
CA VAL A 184 19.54 4.40 -5.55
C VAL A 184 18.84 4.06 -6.85
N ALA A 185 19.04 2.85 -7.34
CA ALA A 185 18.29 2.27 -8.44
C ALA A 185 17.29 1.25 -7.89
N PHE A 186 16.06 1.31 -8.39
CA PHE A 186 15.00 0.41 -8.04
C PHE A 186 14.46 -0.23 -9.32
N THR A 187 14.60 -1.55 -9.42
CA THR A 187 14.02 -2.32 -10.51
C THR A 187 12.97 -3.23 -9.94
N HIS A 188 11.77 -3.20 -10.50
CA HIS A 188 10.73 -4.13 -10.09
C HIS A 188 10.04 -4.77 -11.29
N GLY A 189 9.76 -6.05 -11.15
CA GLY A 189 8.92 -6.86 -12.01
C GLY A 189 7.63 -7.20 -11.27
N MET A 190 6.50 -7.03 -11.94
CA MET A 190 5.20 -7.43 -11.38
C MET A 190 4.56 -8.53 -12.20
N CYS A 191 3.80 -9.37 -11.51
CA CYS A 191 2.95 -10.39 -12.08
C CYS A 191 1.58 -10.30 -11.42
N ILE A 192 0.68 -9.52 -12.00
CA ILE A 192 -0.68 -9.35 -11.47
C ILE A 192 -1.52 -10.55 -11.93
N GLN A 193 -2.19 -11.20 -10.98
CA GLN A 193 -3.08 -12.34 -11.22
C GLN A 193 -4.54 -12.02 -10.96
N TYR A 194 -4.82 -11.09 -10.04
CA TYR A 194 -6.19 -10.70 -9.71
C TYR A 194 -6.29 -9.20 -9.56
N GLU A 195 -7.43 -8.67 -9.94
CA GLU A 195 -7.82 -7.29 -9.69
C GLU A 195 -9.05 -7.29 -8.79
N MET A 196 -9.00 -6.51 -7.70
CA MET A 196 -10.10 -6.34 -6.77
C MET A 196 -10.46 -4.87 -6.66
N LYS A 197 -11.76 -4.56 -6.69
CA LYS A 197 -12.30 -3.22 -6.49
C LYS A 197 -13.42 -3.22 -5.47
N LEU A 198 -13.39 -2.27 -4.55
CA LEU A 198 -14.52 -1.93 -3.69
C LEU A 198 -15.37 -0.87 -4.40
N SER A 199 -16.68 -1.00 -4.27
CA SER A 199 -17.61 0.02 -4.75
C SER A 199 -17.48 1.28 -3.88
N ALA A 200 -17.24 2.42 -4.54
CA ALA A 200 -17.18 3.72 -3.86
C ALA A 200 -18.54 4.19 -3.29
N TYR A 201 -19.64 3.62 -3.79
CA TYR A 201 -21.01 4.00 -3.39
C TYR A 201 -21.62 3.07 -2.34
N TYR A 202 -21.17 1.82 -2.34
CA TYR A 202 -21.69 0.78 -1.47
C TYR A 202 -20.52 -0.04 -0.95
N LEU A 203 -20.06 0.27 0.27
CA LEU A 203 -18.94 -0.43 0.88
C LEU A 203 -19.40 -1.78 1.46
N PRO A 204 -18.50 -2.77 1.56
CA PRO A 204 -18.80 -4.03 2.25
C PRO A 204 -19.14 -3.79 3.72
N GLU A 205 -19.74 -4.79 4.36
CA GLU A 205 -19.98 -4.74 5.80
C GLU A 205 -18.66 -4.62 6.57
N PHE A 206 -18.63 -3.78 7.60
CA PHE A 206 -17.47 -3.66 8.47
C PHE A 206 -17.32 -4.89 9.36
N MET A 207 -16.08 -5.34 9.54
CA MET A 207 -15.76 -6.39 10.50
C MET A 207 -16.09 -5.94 11.93
N PRO A 208 -16.61 -6.82 12.80
CA PRO A 208 -16.97 -6.46 14.17
C PRO A 208 -15.86 -5.75 14.97
N PRO A 209 -14.57 -6.16 14.88
CA PRO A 209 -13.47 -5.44 15.53
C PRO A 209 -13.36 -3.98 15.10
N PHE A 210 -13.53 -3.68 13.81
CA PHE A 210 -13.48 -2.32 13.30
C PHE A 210 -14.64 -1.47 13.86
N VAL A 211 -15.86 -2.03 13.88
CA VAL A 211 -17.04 -1.36 14.46
C VAL A 211 -16.83 -1.06 15.95
N MET A 212 -16.28 -2.01 16.70
CA MET A 212 -15.96 -1.81 18.13
C MET A 212 -14.94 -0.69 18.32
N ALA A 213 -13.88 -0.64 17.50
CA ALA A 213 -12.87 0.40 17.58
C ALA A 213 -13.43 1.80 17.24
N ILE A 214 -14.36 1.91 16.29
CA ILE A 214 -15.09 3.17 16.06
C ILE A 214 -15.96 3.54 17.28
N GLY A 215 -16.58 2.56 17.93
CA GLY A 215 -17.30 2.76 19.19
C GLY A 215 -16.38 3.35 20.27
N GLU A 216 -15.18 2.81 20.45
CA GLU A 216 -14.18 3.35 21.39
C GLU A 216 -13.81 4.81 21.08
N LEU A 217 -13.63 5.15 19.79
CA LEU A 217 -13.38 6.54 19.38
C LEU A 217 -14.56 7.47 19.72
N HIS A 218 -15.79 6.99 19.52
CA HIS A 218 -16.99 7.75 19.84
C HIS A 218 -17.09 8.01 21.35
N ASP A 219 -16.87 6.99 22.17
CA ASP A 219 -16.94 7.12 23.63
C ASP A 219 -15.85 8.09 24.13
N ALA A 220 -14.64 7.98 23.60
CA ALA A 220 -13.52 8.88 23.92
C ALA A 220 -13.76 10.34 23.50
N SER A 221 -14.61 10.60 22.48
CA SER A 221 -14.87 11.95 21.96
C SER A 221 -15.48 12.94 22.97
N SER A 222 -16.04 12.41 24.06
CA SER A 222 -16.61 13.19 25.16
C SER A 222 -15.67 13.30 26.38
N GLN A 223 -14.52 12.63 26.32
CA GLN A 223 -13.54 12.53 27.40
C GLN A 223 -12.43 13.58 27.27
N SER A 224 -11.38 13.48 28.09
CA SER A 224 -10.25 14.42 28.06
C SER A 224 -9.45 14.35 26.75
N THR A 225 -8.71 15.40 26.41
CA THR A 225 -7.86 15.43 25.20
C THR A 225 -6.88 14.25 25.15
N ASN A 226 -6.30 13.87 26.27
CA ASN A 226 -5.36 12.75 26.34
C ASN A 226 -6.05 11.41 26.03
N GLU A 227 -7.27 11.20 26.52
CA GLU A 227 -8.05 9.99 26.23
C GLU A 227 -8.47 9.93 24.76
N GLN A 228 -8.88 11.06 24.18
CA GLN A 228 -9.17 11.18 22.75
C GLN A 228 -7.94 10.84 21.90
N GLU A 229 -6.78 11.41 22.24
CA GLU A 229 -5.53 11.17 21.52
C GLU A 229 -5.08 9.70 21.62
N ASN A 230 -5.19 9.10 22.81
CA ASN A 230 -4.84 7.70 23.02
C ASN A 230 -5.76 6.76 22.24
N ALA A 231 -7.08 7.00 22.27
CA ALA A 231 -8.04 6.22 21.51
C ALA A 231 -7.77 6.34 19.99
N PHE A 232 -7.48 7.55 19.51
CA PHE A 232 -7.14 7.79 18.11
C PHE A 232 -5.86 7.08 17.68
N LYS A 233 -4.79 7.18 18.48
CA LYS A 233 -3.53 6.46 18.21
C LYS A 233 -3.73 4.96 18.19
N LYS A 234 -4.51 4.42 19.13
CA LYS A 234 -4.84 2.98 19.16
C LYS A 234 -5.57 2.58 17.87
N PHE A 235 -6.59 3.33 17.45
CA PHE A 235 -7.31 3.07 16.22
C PHE A 235 -6.39 3.07 14.99
N VAL A 236 -5.54 4.10 14.85
CA VAL A 236 -4.59 4.21 13.73
C VAL A 236 -3.55 3.09 13.76
N ASN A 237 -3.09 2.66 14.93
CA ASN A 237 -2.14 1.55 15.03
C ASN A 237 -2.78 0.20 14.65
N GLU A 238 -4.06 0.00 14.96
CA GLU A 238 -4.76 -1.25 14.68
C GLU A 238 -5.29 -1.33 13.23
N PHE A 239 -5.80 -0.23 12.68
CA PHE A 239 -6.48 -0.22 11.37
C PHE A 239 -5.87 0.74 10.36
N GLY A 240 -4.81 1.46 10.71
CA GLY A 240 -4.18 2.42 9.81
C GLY A 240 -5.01 3.68 9.55
N THR A 241 -4.63 4.37 8.48
CA THR A 241 -5.16 5.69 8.09
C THR A 241 -5.89 5.65 6.75
N HIS A 242 -5.78 4.55 6.01
CA HIS A 242 -6.27 4.35 4.65
C HIS A 242 -6.92 2.97 4.51
N TYR A 243 -7.77 2.78 3.50
CA TYR A 243 -8.25 1.47 3.05
C TYR A 243 -8.16 1.40 1.52
N MET A 244 -8.22 0.21 0.96
CA MET A 244 -8.00 0.03 -0.48
C MET A 244 -9.33 -0.02 -1.22
N ILE A 245 -9.53 0.88 -2.18
CA ILE A 245 -10.68 0.82 -3.12
C ILE A 245 -10.33 -0.01 -4.35
N HIS A 246 -9.04 -0.16 -4.67
CA HIS A 246 -8.54 -0.95 -5.78
C HIS A 246 -7.30 -1.71 -5.31
N SER A 247 -7.15 -2.98 -5.66
CA SER A 247 -5.97 -3.79 -5.33
C SER A 247 -5.58 -4.68 -6.50
N GLU A 248 -4.28 -4.75 -6.77
CA GLU A 248 -3.66 -5.59 -7.78
C GLU A 248 -2.94 -6.74 -7.08
N LEU A 249 -3.59 -7.89 -6.97
CA LEU A 249 -3.06 -9.04 -6.24
C LEU A 249 -2.24 -9.92 -7.19
N GLY A 250 -1.08 -10.40 -6.73
CA GLY A 250 -0.16 -11.14 -7.57
C GLY A 250 1.23 -11.23 -6.94
N ALA A 251 2.29 -11.32 -7.74
CA ALA A 251 3.67 -11.30 -7.27
C ALA A 251 4.40 -10.00 -7.65
N LEU A 252 5.22 -9.50 -6.73
CA LEU A 252 6.15 -8.41 -6.91
C LEU A 252 7.57 -8.94 -6.67
N PHE A 253 8.42 -8.75 -7.67
CA PHE A 253 9.86 -8.93 -7.55
C PHE A 253 10.47 -7.54 -7.62
N ALA A 254 11.26 -7.17 -6.63
CA ALA A 254 11.90 -5.87 -6.59
C ALA A 254 13.36 -6.00 -6.18
N GLN A 255 14.20 -5.17 -6.74
CA GLN A 255 15.61 -5.08 -6.42
C GLN A 255 15.94 -3.60 -6.21
N GLN A 256 16.40 -3.28 -5.02
CA GLN A 256 17.01 -2.00 -4.72
C GLN A 256 18.52 -2.16 -4.74
N THR A 257 19.19 -1.35 -5.56
CA THR A 257 20.64 -1.25 -5.59
C THR A 257 21.04 0.16 -5.20
N THR A 258 21.88 0.27 -4.18
CA THR A 258 22.49 1.52 -3.75
C THR A 258 23.93 1.54 -4.25
N TYR A 259 24.27 2.56 -5.03
CA TYR A 259 25.61 2.85 -5.52
C TYR A 259 26.25 3.97 -4.72
N SER A 260 27.48 3.80 -4.28
CA SER A 260 28.27 4.85 -3.63
C SER A 260 28.58 6.00 -4.59
N GLY A 261 28.97 7.16 -4.04
CA GLY A 261 29.42 8.30 -4.85
C GLY A 261 30.62 7.97 -5.73
N THR A 262 31.52 7.08 -5.26
CA THR A 262 32.68 6.62 -6.05
C THR A 262 32.24 5.89 -7.32
N VAL A 263 31.26 4.98 -7.20
CA VAL A 263 30.70 4.28 -8.37
C VAL A 263 30.06 5.28 -9.33
N ARG A 264 29.25 6.21 -8.80
CA ARG A 264 28.55 7.24 -9.59
C ARG A 264 29.49 8.23 -10.31
N GLN A 265 30.67 8.49 -9.75
CA GLN A 265 31.67 9.36 -10.39
C GLN A 265 32.37 8.66 -11.57
N ASN A 266 32.47 7.32 -11.52
CA ASN A 266 33.20 6.54 -12.51
C ASN A 266 32.30 5.91 -13.58
N MET A 267 31.00 5.80 -13.33
CA MET A 267 30.01 5.25 -14.25
C MET A 267 28.88 6.25 -14.43
N ASP A 268 28.48 6.48 -15.68
CA ASP A 268 27.34 7.34 -15.96
C ASP A 268 26.02 6.73 -15.45
N HIS A 269 25.04 7.61 -15.23
CA HIS A 269 23.72 7.24 -14.70
C HIS A 269 23.04 6.20 -15.62
N GLU A 270 23.09 6.39 -16.93
CA GLU A 270 22.43 5.50 -17.90
C GLU A 270 23.01 4.08 -17.84
N ALA A 271 24.34 3.94 -17.75
CA ALA A 271 25.06 2.69 -17.62
C ALA A 271 24.70 1.97 -16.32
N LEU A 272 24.67 2.69 -15.18
CA LEU A 272 24.24 2.12 -13.91
C LEU A 272 22.80 1.60 -13.97
N GLN A 273 21.89 2.38 -14.56
CA GLN A 273 20.48 1.99 -14.70
C GLN A 273 20.31 0.77 -15.61
N GLN A 274 21.05 0.70 -16.72
CA GLN A 274 21.04 -0.45 -17.63
C GLN A 274 21.68 -1.69 -17.02
N CYS A 275 22.78 -1.55 -16.29
CA CYS A 275 23.41 -2.67 -15.61
C CYS A 275 22.53 -3.18 -14.45
N ASN A 276 21.84 -2.30 -13.73
CA ASN A 276 20.85 -2.70 -12.73
C ASN A 276 19.73 -3.52 -13.36
N SER A 277 19.21 -3.07 -14.51
CA SER A 277 18.19 -3.80 -15.28
C SER A 277 18.69 -5.19 -15.69
N LYS A 278 19.89 -5.28 -16.27
CA LYS A 278 20.49 -6.56 -16.70
C LYS A 278 20.64 -7.53 -15.52
N GLN A 279 21.08 -7.04 -14.36
CA GLN A 279 21.18 -7.84 -13.14
C GLN A 279 19.81 -8.29 -12.62
N ALA A 280 18.82 -7.40 -12.60
CA ALA A 280 17.46 -7.72 -12.18
C ALA A 280 16.82 -8.80 -13.08
N VAL A 281 16.99 -8.68 -14.40
CA VAL A 281 16.55 -9.69 -15.38
C VAL A 281 17.17 -11.06 -15.09
N LYS A 282 18.48 -11.11 -14.79
CA LYS A 282 19.18 -12.34 -14.41
C LYS A 282 18.63 -12.93 -13.10
N ILE A 283 18.42 -12.09 -12.07
CA ILE A 283 17.92 -12.51 -10.76
C ILE A 283 16.48 -13.02 -10.86
N PHE A 284 15.64 -12.34 -11.63
CA PHE A 284 14.22 -12.68 -11.75
C PHE A 284 13.96 -13.82 -12.76
N GLY A 285 15.00 -14.27 -13.48
CA GLY A 285 14.85 -15.32 -14.50
C GLY A 285 13.91 -14.94 -15.63
N ILE A 286 13.64 -13.64 -15.82
CA ILE A 286 12.74 -13.16 -16.86
C ILE A 286 13.55 -13.14 -18.16
N GLN A 287 13.32 -14.08 -19.06
CA GLN A 287 13.85 -13.99 -20.41
C GLN A 287 13.05 -12.91 -21.17
N THR A 288 13.39 -11.64 -20.96
CA THR A 288 12.88 -10.57 -21.83
C THR A 288 13.56 -10.67 -23.21
N ALA A 289 12.91 -10.12 -24.23
CA ALA A 289 13.39 -10.01 -25.61
C ALA A 289 14.88 -9.58 -25.70
N PRO A 290 15.60 -9.87 -26.81
CA PRO A 290 17.07 -9.88 -26.87
C PRO A 290 17.70 -8.65 -26.24
N ASP A 291 18.68 -8.90 -25.36
CA ASP A 291 19.40 -7.98 -24.48
C ASP A 291 19.48 -6.54 -25.03
N THR A 292 18.43 -5.75 -24.80
CA THR A 292 18.41 -4.33 -25.19
C THR A 292 19.16 -3.48 -24.17
N SER A 293 19.75 -4.10 -23.13
CA SER A 293 20.57 -3.38 -22.18
C SER A 293 21.87 -2.95 -22.88
N LYS A 294 22.17 -1.65 -22.92
CA LYS A 294 23.50 -1.19 -23.36
C LYS A 294 24.55 -1.33 -22.25
N CYS A 295 24.28 -2.13 -21.21
CA CYS A 295 25.27 -2.51 -20.22
C CYS A 295 26.31 -3.42 -20.88
N THR A 296 27.38 -2.80 -21.38
CA THR A 296 28.49 -3.49 -22.02
C THR A 296 29.17 -4.43 -21.03
N ASP A 297 29.84 -5.47 -21.55
CA ASP A 297 30.60 -6.39 -20.69
C ASP A 297 31.65 -5.64 -19.86
N THR A 298 32.26 -4.58 -20.42
CA THR A 298 33.20 -3.71 -19.69
C THR A 298 32.52 -2.94 -18.55
N ALA A 299 31.30 -2.43 -18.74
CA ALA A 299 30.57 -1.74 -17.69
C ALA A 299 30.14 -2.72 -16.58
N GLU A 300 29.75 -3.94 -16.95
CA GLU A 300 29.41 -5.00 -16.00
C GLU A 300 30.65 -5.48 -15.22
N GLU A 301 31.79 -5.70 -15.89
CA GLU A 301 33.06 -6.03 -15.24
C GLU A 301 33.52 -4.93 -14.29
N THR A 302 33.41 -3.67 -14.71
CA THR A 302 33.72 -2.51 -13.88
C THR A 302 32.81 -2.50 -12.64
N LEU A 303 31.50 -2.72 -12.81
CA LEU A 303 30.56 -2.77 -11.70
C LEU A 303 30.87 -3.92 -10.73
N ASN A 304 31.22 -5.09 -11.25
CA ASN A 304 31.59 -6.27 -10.47
C ASN A 304 32.95 -6.15 -9.76
N SER A 305 33.80 -5.20 -10.18
CA SER A 305 35.08 -4.93 -9.54
C SER A 305 34.95 -4.13 -8.22
N TYR A 306 33.81 -3.46 -8.01
CA TYR A 306 33.53 -2.71 -6.80
C TYR A 306 33.20 -3.62 -5.62
N SER A 307 33.46 -3.11 -4.41
CA SER A 307 33.15 -3.84 -3.18
C SER A 307 31.65 -3.89 -2.90
N GLN A 308 31.23 -4.83 -2.05
CA GLN A 308 29.83 -4.86 -1.55
C GLN A 308 29.46 -3.62 -0.72
N THR A 309 30.44 -2.87 -0.22
CA THR A 309 30.19 -1.59 0.45
C THR A 309 29.90 -0.46 -0.53
N ASP A 310 30.43 -0.55 -1.76
CA ASP A 310 30.20 0.40 -2.85
C ASP A 310 28.90 0.13 -3.61
N VAL A 311 28.51 -1.15 -3.71
CA VAL A 311 27.29 -1.59 -4.37
C VAL A 311 26.51 -2.48 -3.39
N LYS A 312 25.52 -1.89 -2.72
CA LYS A 312 24.65 -2.61 -1.78
C LYS A 312 23.38 -3.03 -2.52
N GLN A 313 23.08 -4.32 -2.52
CA GLN A 313 21.91 -4.88 -3.19
C GLN A 313 20.95 -5.50 -2.18
N VAL A 314 19.68 -5.14 -2.29
CA VAL A 314 18.57 -5.73 -1.53
C VAL A 314 17.57 -6.26 -2.55
N THR A 315 17.33 -7.57 -2.52
CA THR A 315 16.32 -8.22 -3.35
C THR A 315 15.10 -8.54 -2.48
N LEU A 316 13.93 -8.24 -3.02
CA LEU A 316 12.64 -8.46 -2.42
C LEU A 316 11.79 -9.31 -3.36
N SER A 317 11.17 -10.35 -2.82
CA SER A 317 10.10 -11.09 -3.49
C SER A 317 8.91 -11.13 -2.55
N ARG A 318 7.75 -10.68 -3.04
CA ARG A 318 6.51 -10.63 -2.27
C ARG A 318 5.35 -11.08 -3.13
N ILE A 319 4.34 -11.62 -2.47
CA ILE A 319 3.03 -11.82 -3.04
C ILE A 319 2.17 -10.68 -2.48
N THR A 320 1.59 -9.87 -3.37
CA THR A 320 0.63 -8.76 -3.19
C THR A 320 1.21 -7.36 -3.46
N LYS A 321 0.53 -6.60 -4.35
CA LYS A 321 0.65 -5.14 -4.49
C LYS A 321 -0.68 -4.49 -4.10
N ILE A 322 -0.60 -3.34 -3.45
CA ILE A 322 -1.73 -2.70 -2.78
C ILE A 322 -1.83 -1.24 -3.21
N LEU A 323 -3.05 -0.79 -3.54
CA LEU A 323 -3.36 0.62 -3.81
C LEU A 323 -4.33 1.14 -2.74
N ALA A 324 -3.89 2.07 -1.90
CA ALA A 324 -4.65 2.56 -0.75
C ALA A 324 -5.21 3.98 -0.97
N ILE A 325 -6.41 4.27 -0.46
CA ILE A 325 -7.09 5.59 -0.47
C ILE A 325 -7.38 6.02 0.97
N PRO A 326 -7.34 7.32 1.30
CA PRO A 326 -7.58 7.81 2.67
C PRO A 326 -8.91 7.34 3.26
N LEU A 327 -8.89 6.91 4.54
CA LEU A 327 -10.09 6.64 5.34
C LEU A 327 -10.96 7.91 5.50
N VAL A 328 -10.37 9.09 5.30
CA VAL A 328 -11.00 10.38 5.48
C VAL A 328 -11.07 11.14 4.15
N GLU A 329 -11.78 10.60 3.17
CA GLU A 329 -12.22 11.39 2.03
C GLU A 329 -13.60 11.99 2.35
N ARG A 330 -13.70 13.32 2.40
CA ARG A 330 -14.99 14.03 2.55
C ARG A 330 -15.81 13.83 1.28
N HIS A 331 -16.56 12.75 1.22
CA HIS A 331 -17.68 12.66 0.30
C HIS A 331 -18.82 13.55 0.84
N HIS A 332 -18.83 14.82 0.42
CA HIS A 332 -20.05 15.64 0.40
C HIS A 332 -21.00 15.04 -0.63
N VAL A 333 -21.66 13.94 -0.27
CA VAL A 333 -22.78 13.40 -1.00
C VAL A 333 -24.03 13.92 -0.29
N GLU A 334 -24.65 14.95 -0.86
CA GLU A 334 -26.05 15.25 -0.58
C GLU A 334 -26.89 14.08 -1.08
N VAL A 335 -27.15 13.13 -0.20
CA VAL A 335 -28.11 12.06 -0.46
C VAL A 335 -29.50 12.69 -0.39
N GLY A 336 -30.05 13.03 -1.55
CA GLY A 336 -31.46 13.39 -1.69
C GLY A 336 -32.35 12.22 -1.26
N TYR A 337 -32.75 12.19 0.00
CA TYR A 337 -33.63 11.17 0.55
C TYR A 337 -35.07 11.41 0.04
N LYS A 338 -35.56 10.57 -0.87
CA LYS A 338 -37.00 10.37 -1.05
C LYS A 338 -37.48 9.33 -0.03
N PRO A 339 -38.46 9.65 0.83
CA PRO A 339 -38.94 8.71 1.83
C PRO A 339 -39.81 7.63 1.17
N TYR A 340 -39.33 6.39 1.18
CA TYR A 340 -40.18 5.21 1.04
C TYR A 340 -40.59 4.74 2.45
N LEU A 341 -41.89 4.80 2.71
CA LEU A 341 -42.53 4.25 3.91
C LEU A 341 -42.56 2.71 3.80
N SER A 342 -41.81 1.98 4.64
CA SER A 342 -42.22 0.63 5.05
C SER A 342 -41.58 0.17 6.38
N SER A 343 -42.45 -0.47 7.17
CA SER A 343 -42.33 -1.39 8.33
C SER A 343 -41.23 -1.25 9.40
N SER A 344 -41.67 -1.45 10.65
CA SER A 344 -41.02 -1.16 11.94
C SER A 344 -39.83 -2.05 12.35
N HIS A 345 -39.33 -2.93 11.49
CA HIS A 345 -38.14 -3.75 11.78
C HIS A 345 -36.83 -3.18 11.17
N SER A 346 -36.91 -2.11 10.38
CA SER A 346 -35.75 -1.46 9.73
C SER A 346 -35.12 -0.30 10.54
N ILE A 347 -35.73 0.07 11.67
CA ILE A 347 -35.39 1.32 12.40
C ILE A 347 -34.06 1.19 13.17
N GLU A 348 -33.71 -0.01 13.65
CA GLU A 348 -32.51 -0.20 14.48
C GLU A 348 -31.21 -0.24 13.66
N LYS A 349 -31.24 -0.83 12.46
CA LYS A 349 -30.09 -0.83 11.52
C LYS A 349 -29.82 0.56 10.95
N LYS A 350 -30.87 1.37 10.71
CA LYS A 350 -30.76 2.78 10.27
C LYS A 350 -30.19 3.71 11.34
N ARG A 351 -30.49 3.49 12.64
CA ARG A 351 -29.90 4.28 13.73
C ARG A 351 -28.38 4.13 13.82
N ARG A 352 -27.85 2.91 13.64
CA ARG A 352 -26.40 2.66 13.72
C ARG A 352 -25.61 3.37 12.62
N HIS A 353 -26.15 3.43 11.40
CA HIS A 353 -25.46 4.06 10.27
C HIS A 353 -25.42 5.60 10.37
N CYS A 354 -26.43 6.22 11.00
CA CYS A 354 -26.47 7.67 11.19
C CYS A 354 -25.55 8.15 12.33
N ILE A 355 -25.34 7.31 13.35
CA ILE A 355 -24.42 7.59 14.46
C ILE A 355 -22.97 7.63 13.98
N LEU A 356 -22.58 6.73 13.06
CA LEU A 356 -21.21 6.65 12.54
C LEU A 356 -20.78 7.95 11.83
N LYS A 357 -21.66 8.52 10.99
CA LYS A 357 -21.39 9.80 10.30
C LYS A 357 -21.23 10.98 11.27
N ASN A 358 -22.04 11.04 12.32
CA ASN A 358 -21.97 12.11 13.32
C ASN A 358 -20.79 11.97 14.28
N ALA A 359 -20.38 10.75 14.63
CA ALA A 359 -19.21 10.50 15.47
C ALA A 359 -17.92 10.93 14.77
N LEU A 360 -17.73 10.52 13.52
CA LEU A 360 -16.58 10.93 12.70
C LEU A 360 -16.52 12.45 12.49
N SER A 361 -17.67 13.08 12.24
CA SER A 361 -17.73 14.54 12.08
C SER A 361 -17.45 15.30 13.38
N ASN A 362 -17.92 14.84 14.55
CA ASN A 362 -17.71 15.53 15.81
C ASN A 362 -16.30 15.37 16.38
N VAL A 363 -15.66 14.21 16.17
CA VAL A 363 -14.25 13.97 16.54
C VAL A 363 -13.33 14.90 15.74
N LEU A 364 -13.57 15.06 14.43
CA LEU A 364 -12.79 15.93 13.55
C LEU A 364 -13.01 17.44 13.79
N VAL A 365 -14.15 17.85 14.37
CA VAL A 365 -14.43 19.26 14.70
C VAL A 365 -13.85 19.65 16.07
N LYS A 366 -13.73 18.71 17.02
CA LYS A 366 -13.27 19.01 18.40
C LYS A 366 -11.77 18.83 18.61
N THR A 367 -11.09 17.98 17.85
CA THR A 367 -9.63 18.08 17.69
C THR A 367 -9.37 19.28 16.77
N ARG A 368 -8.66 20.31 17.22
CA ARG A 368 -8.49 21.62 16.55
C ARG A 368 -7.93 21.53 15.12
N MET A 369 -8.78 21.15 14.16
CA MET A 369 -8.69 21.49 12.75
C MET A 369 -9.73 22.57 12.50
N PHE A 370 -9.28 23.79 12.24
CA PHE A 370 -10.14 24.96 12.04
C PHE A 370 -11.18 24.70 10.94
N CYS A 371 -12.46 24.67 11.30
CA CYS A 371 -13.54 24.94 10.37
C CYS A 371 -13.82 26.46 10.39
N PHE A 372 -13.57 27.14 9.26
CA PHE A 372 -14.12 28.46 9.03
C PHE A 372 -15.61 28.34 8.73
N GLU A 373 -16.44 28.76 9.66
CA GLU A 373 -17.88 28.91 9.45
C GLU A 373 -18.11 30.29 8.80
N LYS A 374 -18.42 30.32 7.50
CA LYS A 374 -18.85 31.55 6.82
C LYS A 374 -20.31 31.78 7.17
N THR A 375 -20.56 32.64 8.17
CA THR A 375 -21.92 33.06 8.53
C THR A 375 -22.46 34.03 7.47
N GLU A 376 -23.24 33.54 6.52
CA GLU A 376 -24.10 34.42 5.70
C GLU A 376 -25.38 34.72 6.49
N ARG A 377 -25.45 35.94 7.04
CA ARG A 377 -26.72 36.48 7.56
C ARG A 377 -27.63 36.78 6.38
N ILE A 378 -28.66 35.96 6.21
CA ILE A 378 -29.85 36.35 5.46
C ILE A 378 -30.55 37.43 6.30
N LYS A 379 -30.61 38.66 5.77
CA LYS A 379 -31.48 39.69 6.33
C LYS A 379 -32.90 39.38 5.89
N GLU A 380 -33.77 39.07 6.85
CA GLU A 380 -35.22 39.12 6.66
C GLU A 380 -35.59 40.57 6.31
N GLY A 381 -36.20 40.75 5.13
CA GLY A 381 -36.80 42.00 4.72
C GLY A 381 -38.19 42.11 5.34
N GLU A 382 -38.44 43.22 6.03
CA GLU A 382 -39.77 43.66 6.46
C GLU A 382 -40.69 43.79 5.25
N ILE A 383 -41.83 43.11 5.31
CA ILE A 383 -43.02 43.41 4.53
C ILE A 383 -43.75 44.52 5.30
N ASN A 384 -43.83 45.71 4.72
CA ASN A 384 -44.77 46.75 5.12
C ASN A 384 -45.90 46.82 4.09
N ASP A 385 -47.11 47.01 4.62
CA ASP A 385 -48.37 47.27 3.90
C ASP A 385 -48.31 48.41 2.88
#